data_AF-A0A934XQB5-F1
#
_entry.id   AF-A0A934XQB5-F1
#
_cell.length_a   1.000
_cell.length_b   1.000
_cell.length_c   1.000
_cell.angle_alpha   90.00
_cell.angle_beta   90.00
_cell.angle_gamma   90.00
#
_symmetry.space_group_name_H-M   'P 1'
#
loop_
_entity.id
_entity.type
_entity.pdbx_description
1 polymer ?
#
loop_
_entity_poly.entity_id
_entity_poly.type
_entity_poly.pdbx_seq_one_letter_code
_entity_poly.pdbx_strand_id
1 'polypeptide(L)'
;MTGLQISAAQAAVEIVAAENRIVWRIEAVPSRVDARLGDNRIRLDALADHGGGISVVVEAQAAFALEVEAGFTVFYESVPAGRTAYLLTYLDRTDVHQV
;
A
#
# COMPACT_ATOMS: atom_id res chain seq x y z
N MET A 1 -23.61 23.90 -9.81
CA MET A 1 -22.72 23.57 -8.67
C MET A 1 -22.64 22.06 -8.60
N THR A 2 -21.71 21.47 -9.35
CA THR A 2 -21.58 20.01 -9.46
C THR A 2 -20.63 19.56 -8.36
N GLY A 3 -21.16 18.92 -7.33
CA GLY A 3 -20.36 18.36 -6.24
C GLY A 3 -19.39 17.33 -6.81
N LEU A 4 -18.10 17.52 -6.56
CA LEU A 4 -17.06 16.56 -6.88
C LEU A 4 -17.28 15.36 -5.96
N GLN A 5 -17.95 14.31 -6.44
CA GLN A 5 -17.97 13.02 -5.76
C GLN A 5 -16.58 12.40 -5.89
N ILE A 6 -15.69 12.71 -4.95
CA ILE A 6 -14.47 11.94 -4.75
C ILE A 6 -14.92 10.59 -4.19
N SER A 7 -14.81 9.52 -4.97
CA SER A 7 -15.07 8.17 -4.47
C SER A 7 -14.10 7.89 -3.32
N ALA A 8 -14.57 7.33 -2.20
CA ALA A 8 -13.74 7.02 -1.03
C ALA A 8 -12.46 6.21 -1.36
N ALA A 9 -12.49 5.41 -2.44
CA ALA A 9 -11.32 4.70 -2.96
C ALA A 9 -10.14 5.60 -3.38
N GLN A 10 -10.40 6.87 -3.70
CA GLN A 10 -9.39 7.85 -4.13
C GLN A 10 -8.69 8.53 -2.94
N ALA A 11 -9.23 8.42 -1.71
CA ALA A 11 -8.62 8.96 -0.50
C ALA A 11 -7.56 8.03 0.11
N ALA A 12 -7.60 6.74 -0.23
CA ALA A 12 -6.70 5.72 0.30
C ALA A 12 -5.32 5.68 -0.39
N VAL A 13 -5.17 6.33 -1.55
CA VAL A 13 -3.92 6.30 -2.31
C VAL A 13 -3.49 7.70 -2.73
N GLU A 14 -2.23 8.00 -2.48
CA GLU A 14 -1.55 9.20 -2.91
C GLU A 14 -0.41 8.84 -3.88
N ILE A 15 -0.27 9.63 -4.95
CA ILE A 15 0.70 9.40 -6.02
C ILE A 15 1.76 10.50 -5.97
N VAL A 16 3.00 10.12 -5.66
CA VAL A 16 4.14 11.02 -5.64
C VAL A 16 4.94 10.80 -6.93
N ALA A 17 4.44 11.39 -8.02
CA ALA A 17 4.94 11.11 -9.37
C ALA A 17 6.42 11.44 -9.58
N ALA A 18 6.92 12.51 -8.95
CA ALA A 18 8.32 12.94 -9.05
C ALA A 18 9.31 11.89 -8.50
N GLU A 19 8.83 11.01 -7.63
CA GLU A 19 9.63 9.99 -6.96
C GLU A 19 9.32 8.58 -7.45
N ASN A 20 8.46 8.44 -8.47
CA ASN A 20 7.94 7.15 -8.91
C ASN A 20 7.40 6.31 -7.73
N ARG A 21 6.63 6.97 -6.84
CA ARG A 21 6.18 6.41 -5.56
C ARG A 21 4.66 6.47 -5.42
N ILE A 22 4.10 5.44 -4.77
CA ILE A 22 2.72 5.42 -4.27
C ILE A 22 2.76 5.33 -2.74
N VAL A 23 1.91 6.12 -2.09
CA VAL A 23 1.57 5.98 -0.68
C VAL A 23 0.17 5.37 -0.60
N TRP A 24 0.03 4.25 0.09
CA TRP A 24 -1.23 3.52 0.26
C TRP A 24 -1.60 3.42 1.73
N ARG A 25 -2.76 3.96 2.08
CA ARG A 25 -3.34 3.93 3.43
C ARG A 25 -4.33 2.78 3.52
N ILE A 26 -4.01 1.79 4.35
CA ILE A 26 -4.90 0.66 4.63
C ILE A 26 -5.74 1.00 5.87
N GLU A 27 -6.98 1.44 5.64
CA GLU A 27 -7.93 1.74 6.72
C GLU A 27 -8.76 0.51 7.14
N ALA A 28 -8.90 -0.48 6.26
CA ALA A 28 -9.65 -1.69 6.51
C ALA A 28 -9.07 -2.88 5.71
N VAL A 29 -9.24 -4.08 6.26
CA VAL A 29 -8.88 -5.34 5.63
C VAL A 29 -10.10 -6.28 5.67
N PRO A 30 -10.57 -6.85 4.55
CA PRO A 30 -9.99 -6.73 3.21
C PRO A 30 -10.26 -5.38 2.53
N SER A 31 -9.34 -4.95 1.66
CA SER A 31 -9.54 -3.79 0.78
C SER A 31 -8.80 -3.93 -0.55
N ARG A 32 -9.27 -3.19 -1.57
CA ARG A 32 -8.66 -3.14 -2.90
C ARG A 32 -8.60 -1.69 -3.38
N VAL A 33 -7.47 -1.32 -3.98
CA VAL A 33 -7.32 -0.06 -4.70
C VAL A 33 -6.65 -0.30 -6.06
N ASP A 34 -7.19 0.34 -7.09
CA ASP A 34 -6.55 0.45 -8.40
C ASP A 34 -5.98 1.87 -8.57
N ALA A 35 -4.72 1.97 -8.98
CA ALA A 35 -3.99 3.22 -9.14
C ALA A 35 -3.26 3.29 -10.47
N ARG A 36 -2.84 4.50 -10.85
CA ARG A 36 -1.99 4.75 -12.01
C ARG A 36 -0.85 5.69 -11.65
N LEU A 37 0.38 5.27 -11.95
CA LEU A 37 1.59 6.07 -11.80
C LEU A 37 2.21 6.25 -13.19
N GLY A 38 1.91 7.38 -13.83
CA GLY A 38 2.12 7.52 -15.27
C GLY A 38 1.33 6.46 -16.05
N ASP A 39 2.02 5.70 -16.89
CA ASP A 39 1.43 4.58 -17.66
C ASP A 39 1.35 3.26 -16.87
N ASN A 40 1.96 3.19 -15.68
CA ASN A 40 1.98 1.99 -14.86
C ASN A 40 0.61 1.77 -14.18
N ARG A 41 -0.10 0.72 -14.60
CA ARG A 41 -1.33 0.28 -13.92
C ARG A 41 -0.96 -0.58 -12.71
N ILE A 42 -1.47 -0.20 -11.55
CA ILE A 42 -1.14 -0.82 -10.28
C ILE A 42 -2.44 -1.26 -9.58
N ARG A 43 -2.47 -2.48 -9.07
CA ARG A 43 -3.51 -3.00 -8.18
C ARG A 43 -2.89 -3.33 -6.84
N LEU A 44 -3.53 -2.86 -5.78
CA LEU A 44 -3.16 -3.06 -4.39
C LEU A 44 -4.30 -3.79 -3.70
N ASP A 45 -4.04 -4.97 -3.15
CA ASP A 45 -5.02 -5.80 -2.44
C ASP A 45 -4.52 -6.06 -1.02
N ALA A 46 -5.25 -5.59 0.00
CA ALA A 46 -5.06 -6.03 1.38
C ALA A 46 -6.03 -7.19 1.63
N LEU A 47 -5.49 -8.39 1.85
CA LEU A 47 -6.28 -9.63 1.83
C LEU A 47 -6.78 -10.04 3.20
N ALA A 48 -5.91 -10.03 4.20
CA ALA A 48 -6.21 -10.50 5.55
C ALA A 48 -5.27 -9.84 6.57
N ASP A 49 -5.82 -9.54 7.75
CA ASP A 49 -5.06 -9.16 8.94
C ASP A 49 -4.99 -10.39 9.86
N HIS A 50 -3.77 -10.81 10.19
CA HIS A 50 -3.50 -12.00 11.02
C HIS A 50 -3.23 -11.65 12.48
N GLY A 51 -3.48 -10.41 12.91
CA GLY A 51 -3.19 -9.90 14.24
C GLY A 51 -1.72 -9.49 14.43
N GLY A 52 -0.78 -10.23 13.82
CA GLY A 52 0.65 -9.89 13.77
C GLY A 52 1.09 -9.19 12.48
N GLY A 53 0.18 -9.01 11.52
CA GLY A 53 0.51 -8.36 10.26
C GLY A 53 -0.55 -8.55 9.17
N ILE A 54 -0.41 -7.78 8.09
CA ILE A 54 -1.34 -7.78 6.95
C ILE A 54 -0.71 -8.50 5.76
N SER A 55 -1.43 -9.47 5.19
CA SER A 55 -1.09 -10.02 3.88
C SER A 55 -1.58 -9.10 2.77
N VAL A 56 -0.65 -8.62 1.93
CA VAL A 56 -0.96 -7.78 0.78
C VAL A 56 -0.43 -8.37 -0.52
N VAL A 57 -1.13 -8.09 -1.61
CA VAL A 57 -0.69 -8.41 -2.98
C VAL A 57 -0.65 -7.13 -3.78
N VAL A 58 0.43 -6.97 -4.54
CA VAL A 58 0.63 -5.85 -5.45
C VAL A 58 0.86 -6.39 -6.85
N GLU A 59 0.08 -5.90 -7.81
CA GLU A 59 0.29 -6.15 -9.24
C GLU A 59 0.62 -4.85 -9.94
N ALA A 60 1.73 -4.80 -10.66
CA ALA A 60 2.18 -3.61 -11.39
C ALA A 60 2.76 -3.97 -12.76
N GLN A 61 2.69 -3.05 -13.73
CA GLN A 61 3.29 -3.23 -15.06
C GLN A 61 4.76 -2.78 -15.12
N ALA A 62 5.18 -1.91 -14.21
CA ALA A 62 6.55 -1.42 -14.05
C ALA A 62 6.92 -1.33 -12.57
N ALA A 63 8.22 -1.25 -12.28
CA ALA A 63 8.70 -1.11 -10.91
C ALA A 63 8.41 0.29 -10.33
N PHE A 64 8.13 0.36 -9.02
CA PHE A 64 7.85 1.60 -8.31
C PHE A 64 8.17 1.48 -6.81
N ALA A 65 8.28 2.61 -6.12
CA ALA A 65 8.39 2.63 -4.66
C ALA A 65 7.01 2.62 -4.02
N LEU A 66 6.79 1.76 -3.03
CA LEU A 66 5.55 1.67 -2.29
C LEU A 66 5.79 2.03 -0.83
N GLU A 67 5.00 2.97 -0.34
CA GLU A 67 4.84 3.24 1.08
C GLU A 67 3.45 2.75 1.51
N VAL A 68 3.38 1.96 2.56
CA VAL A 68 2.11 1.46 3.11
C VAL A 68 1.94 1.97 4.53
N GLU A 69 0.90 2.76 4.76
CA GLU A 69 0.48 3.21 6.07
C GLU A 69 -0.62 2.26 6.57
N ALA A 70 -0.33 1.48 7.61
CA ALA A 70 -1.27 0.52 8.21
C ALA A 70 -1.34 0.71 9.73
N GLY A 71 -2.40 1.40 10.18
CA GLY A 71 -2.58 1.74 11.59
C GLY A 71 -1.45 2.64 12.11
N PHE A 72 -0.60 2.09 12.97
CA PHE A 72 0.52 2.81 13.60
C PHE A 72 1.89 2.47 12.97
N THR A 73 1.91 1.66 11.91
CA THR A 73 3.15 1.22 11.24
C THR A 73 3.19 1.71 9.81
N VAL A 74 4.39 2.09 9.35
CA VAL A 74 4.67 2.44 7.95
C VAL A 74 5.68 1.47 7.39
N PHE A 75 5.39 0.92 6.21
CA PHE A 75 6.24 0.00 5.47
C PHE A 75 6.74 0.65 4.19
N TYR A 76 7.99 0.38 3.82
CA TYR A 76 8.61 0.90 2.60
C TYR A 76 9.15 -0.25 1.77
N GLU A 77 8.71 -0.35 0.52
CA GLU A 77 9.07 -1.45 -0.38
C GLU A 77 9.44 -0.94 -1.77
N SER A 78 10.36 -1.66 -2.43
CA SER A 78 10.60 -1.50 -3.86
C SER A 78 9.86 -2.62 -4.60
N VAL A 79 8.75 -2.28 -5.26
CA VAL A 79 7.90 -3.27 -5.92
C VAL A 79 8.39 -3.48 -7.35
N PRO A 80 8.74 -4.72 -7.75
CA PRO A 80 9.07 -5.03 -9.13
C PRO A 80 7.82 -5.06 -10.02
N ALA A 81 8.03 -5.05 -11.34
CA ALA A 81 6.95 -5.37 -12.27
C ALA A 81 6.45 -6.81 -12.09
N GLY A 82 5.17 -7.04 -12.33
CA GLY A 82 4.50 -8.31 -12.12
C GLY A 82 3.68 -8.34 -10.84
N ARG A 83 3.51 -9.54 -10.27
CA ARG A 83 2.71 -9.79 -9.06
C ARG A 83 3.62 -10.15 -7.90
N THR A 84 3.58 -9.36 -6.84
CA THR A 84 4.36 -9.58 -5.61
C THR A 84 3.43 -9.70 -4.40
N ALA A 85 3.73 -10.60 -3.48
CA ALA A 85 2.99 -10.78 -2.24
C ALA A 85 3.89 -10.44 -1.05
N TYR A 86 3.35 -9.70 -0.08
CA TYR A 86 4.06 -9.31 1.13
C TYR A 86 3.26 -9.70 2.37
N LEU A 87 3.97 -9.99 3.46
CA LEU A 87 3.42 -10.03 4.81
C LEU A 87 3.99 -8.84 5.59
N LEU A 88 3.18 -7.80 5.75
CA LEU A 88 3.54 -6.59 6.47
C LEU A 88 3.41 -6.85 7.98
N THR A 89 4.52 -7.23 8.61
CA THR A 89 4.54 -7.67 10.02
C THR A 89 4.63 -6.46 10.95
N TYR A 90 3.72 -6.37 11.91
CA TYR A 90 3.80 -5.36 12.96
C TYR A 90 4.89 -5.77 13.94
N LEU A 91 5.99 -5.02 13.98
CA LEU A 91 7.02 -5.19 14.99
C LEU A 91 6.74 -4.19 16.11
N ASP A 92 6.56 -4.68 17.34
CA ASP A 92 6.46 -3.80 18.49
C ASP A 92 7.84 -3.58 19.14
N ARG A 93 7.92 -2.64 20.08
CA ARG A 93 9.19 -2.37 20.79
C ARG A 93 9.65 -3.51 21.69
N THR A 94 8.78 -4.44 22.04
CA THR A 94 9.14 -5.63 22.83
C THR A 94 9.82 -6.69 21.97
N ASP A 95 9.59 -6.68 20.65
CA ASP A 95 10.27 -7.54 19.68
C ASP A 95 11.67 -7.04 19.27
N VAL A 96 12.05 -5.82 19.66
CA VAL A 96 13.35 -5.21 19.34
C VAL A 96 14.21 -5.10 20.59
N HIS A 97 15.37 -5.78 20.57
CA HIS A 97 16.36 -5.68 21.64
C HIS A 97 17.64 -5.01 21.14
N GLN A 98 18.15 -4.06 21.91
CA GLN A 98 19.48 -3.50 21.69
C GLN A 98 20.52 -4.53 22.17
N VAL A 99 21.42 -4.93 21.28
CA VAL A 99 22.59 -5.77 21.58
C VAL A 99 23.83 -4.93 21.81
#